data_AF-A0A5J4P1Y3-F1
#
_entry.id   AF-A0A5J4P1Y3-F1
#
_cell.length_a   1.000
_cell.length_b   1.000
_cell.length_c   1.000
_cell.angle_alpha   90.00
_cell.angle_beta   90.00
_cell.angle_gamma   90.00
#
_symmetry.space_group_name_H-M   'P 1'
#
loop_
_entity.id
_entity.type
_entity.pdbx_description
1 polymer ?
#
loop_
_entity_poly.entity_id
_entity_poly.type
_entity_poly.pdbx_seq_one_letter_code
_entity_poly.pdbx_strand_id
1 'polypeptide(L)' 'MRSYGCQEGVYLLARLCQHAIKNVISFLERGERMSRPPGCPTAVFDLMLSCWSADRKARPTFYQLRSSLSEVLSQISAPG' A
#
# COMPACT_ATOMS: atom_id res chain seq x y z
N MET A 1 -26.00 -33.66 15.36
CA MET A 1 -25.95 -32.36 14.66
C MET A 1 -24.66 -31.64 15.01
N ARG A 2 -23.67 -31.61 14.11
CA ARG A 2 -22.56 -30.64 14.12
C ARG A 2 -22.41 -30.16 12.68
N SER A 3 -22.58 -28.86 12.44
CA SER A 3 -22.58 -28.26 11.11
C SER A 3 -21.18 -28.26 10.50
N TYR A 4 -20.87 -29.25 9.68
CA TYR A 4 -19.61 -29.34 8.91
C TYR A 4 -19.46 -28.26 7.82
N GLY A 5 -20.52 -27.49 7.52
CA GLY A 5 -20.50 -26.46 6.47
C GLY A 5 -19.70 -25.18 6.82
N CYS A 6 -19.56 -24.82 8.11
CA CYS A 6 -18.82 -23.61 8.49
C CYS A 6 -17.30 -23.82 8.55
N GLN A 7 -16.82 -25.05 8.76
CA GLN A 7 -15.39 -25.32 8.92
C GLN A 7 -14.67 -25.35 7.56
N GLU A 8 -15.30 -25.91 6.53
CA GLU A 8 -14.80 -25.91 5.15
C GLU A 8 -14.68 -24.48 4.57
N GLY A 9 -15.68 -23.63 4.84
CA GLY A 9 -15.65 -22.23 4.41
C GLY A 9 -14.49 -21.45 5.03
N VAL A 10 -14.23 -21.64 6.32
CA VAL A 10 -13.10 -20.99 7.03
C VAL A 10 -11.75 -21.51 6.51
N TYR A 11 -11.65 -22.82 6.22
CA TYR A 11 -10.43 -23.40 5.64
C TYR A 11 -10.15 -22.89 4.22
N LEU A 12 -11.18 -22.76 3.38
CA LEU A 12 -11.05 -22.19 2.05
C LEU A 12 -10.66 -20.71 2.10
N LEU A 13 -11.27 -19.93 3.00
CA LEU A 13 -10.89 -18.53 3.24
C LEU A 13 -9.46 -18.42 3.73
N ALA A 14 -9.03 -19.27 4.67
CA ALA A 14 -7.65 -19.29 5.16
C ALA A 14 -6.65 -19.62 4.03
N ARG A 15 -6.99 -20.58 3.15
CA ARG A 15 -6.17 -20.92 1.97
C ARG A 15 -6.12 -19.77 0.96
N LEU A 16 -7.25 -19.12 0.69
CA LEU A 16 -7.31 -17.96 -0.20
C LEU A 16 -6.51 -16.79 0.36
N CYS A 17 -6.65 -16.48 1.66
CA CYS A 17 -5.84 -15.48 2.34
C CYS A 17 -4.36 -15.83 2.29
N GLN A 18 -3.99 -17.10 2.53
CA GLN A 18 -2.58 -17.51 2.49
C GLN A 18 -2.00 -17.42 1.07
N HIS A 19 -2.78 -17.76 0.04
CA HIS A 19 -2.35 -17.61 -1.35
C HIS A 19 -2.26 -16.14 -1.77
N ALA A 20 -3.24 -15.32 -1.38
CA ALA A 20 -3.23 -13.88 -1.63
C ALA A 20 -2.04 -13.20 -0.93
N ILE A 21 -1.77 -13.52 0.33
CA ILE A 21 -0.61 -13.00 1.09
C ILE A 21 0.70 -13.41 0.41
N LYS A 22 0.84 -14.68 -0.03
CA LYS A 22 2.03 -15.13 -0.77
C LYS A 22 2.24 -14.37 -2.08
N ASN A 23 1.16 -14.12 -2.83
CA ASN A 23 1.22 -13.36 -4.07
C ASN A 23 1.61 -11.91 -3.82
N VAL A 24 1.07 -11.27 -2.77
CA VAL A 24 1.43 -9.89 -2.38
C VAL A 24 2.90 -9.81 -1.95
N ILE A 25 3.38 -10.75 -1.14
CA ILE A 25 4.79 -10.78 -0.72
C ILE A 25 5.70 -10.94 -1.94
N SER A 26 5.42 -11.92 -2.80
CA SER A 26 6.21 -12.17 -4.01
C SER A 26 6.22 -10.96 -4.96
N PHE A 27 5.09 -10.25 -5.07
CA PHE A 27 4.98 -9.01 -5.84
C PHE A 27 5.88 -7.90 -5.27
N LEU A 28 5.85 -7.71 -3.95
CA LEU A 28 6.67 -6.70 -3.28
C LEU A 28 8.17 -7.04 -3.29
N GLU A 29 8.54 -8.32 -3.18
CA GLU A 29 9.92 -8.81 -3.24
C GLU A 29 10.58 -8.61 -4.61
N ARG A 30 9.79 -8.68 -5.70
CA ARG A 30 10.25 -8.33 -7.06
C ARG A 30 10.46 -6.82 -7.26
N GLY A 31 10.22 -6.01 -6.22
CA GLY A 31 10.29 -4.55 -6.32
C GLY A 31 9.05 -3.92 -6.96
N GLU A 32 8.05 -4.73 -7.34
CA GLU A 32 6.82 -4.20 -7.92
C GLU A 32 6.00 -3.47 -6.84
N ARG A 33 5.40 -2.36 -7.23
CA ARG A 33 4.57 -1.50 -6.39
C ARG A 33 3.30 -1.15 -7.16
N MET A 34 2.28 -0.67 -6.44
CA MET A 34 1.05 -0.22 -7.09
C MET A 34 1.37 0.89 -8.09
N SER A 35 0.82 0.81 -9.30
CA SER A 35 0.92 1.86 -10.31
C SER A 35 0.17 3.11 -9.84
N ARG A 36 0.59 4.29 -10.33
CA ARG A 36 -0.09 5.56 -10.01
C ARG A 36 -1.56 5.52 -10.45
N PRO A 37 -2.51 5.76 -9.54
CA PRO A 37 -3.92 5.87 -9.91
C PRO A 37 -4.17 7.03 -10.87
N PRO A 38 -5.17 6.93 -11.79
CA PRO A 38 -5.57 8.05 -12.63
C PRO A 38 -6.07 9.21 -11.76
N GLY A 39 -5.68 10.44 -12.09
CA GLY A 39 -6.03 11.64 -11.32
C GLY A 39 -5.17 11.87 -10.06
N CYS A 40 -4.23 10.98 -9.73
CA CYS A 40 -3.29 11.20 -8.64
C CYS A 40 -2.14 12.12 -9.09
N PRO A 41 -1.91 13.27 -8.42
CA PRO A 41 -0.78 14.15 -8.70
C PRO A 41 0.55 13.40 -8.53
N THR A 42 1.49 13.60 -9.45
CA THR A 42 2.79 12.92 -9.44
C THR A 42 3.52 13.11 -8.12
N ALA A 43 3.54 14.33 -7.58
CA ALA A 43 4.19 14.64 -6.30
C ALA A 43 3.60 13.88 -5.09
N VAL A 44 2.29 13.61 -5.08
CA VAL A 44 1.65 12.79 -4.04
C VAL A 44 2.05 11.33 -4.21
N PHE A 45 2.09 10.83 -5.44
CA PHE A 45 2.49 9.46 -5.73
C PHE A 45 3.97 9.20 -5.39
N ASP A 46 4.87 10.13 -5.71
CA ASP A 46 6.28 10.03 -5.35
C ASP A 46 6.48 10.00 -3.83
N LEU A 47 5.70 10.81 -3.10
CA LEU A 47 5.68 10.76 -1.63
C LEU A 47 5.19 9.40 -1.12
N MET A 48 4.16 8.80 -1.73
CA MET A 48 3.71 7.44 -1.40
C MET A 48 4.79 6.39 -1.67
N LEU A 49 5.53 6.49 -2.78
CA LEU A 49 6.64 5.58 -3.08
C LEU A 49 7.75 5.64 -2.03
N SER A 50 8.05 6.83 -1.49
CA SER A 50 9.05 6.98 -0.42
C SER A 50 8.70 6.19 0.86
N CYS A 51 7.40 6.08 1.17
CA CYS A 51 6.90 5.26 2.28
C CYS A 51 7.09 3.75 2.06
N TRP A 52 7.19 3.32 0.79
CA TRP A 52 7.37 1.91 0.40
C TRP A 52 8.83 1.54 0.11
N SER A 53 9.79 2.33 0.60
CA SER A 53 11.20 1.98 0.50
C SER A 53 11.49 0.61 1.12
N ALA A 54 12.30 -0.18 0.41
CA ALA A 54 12.78 -1.47 0.88
C ALA A 54 13.65 -1.32 2.13
N ASP A 55 14.45 -0.25 2.21
CA ASP A 55 15.18 0.11 3.41
C ASP A 55 14.26 0.82 4.41
N ARG A 56 14.09 0.22 5.59
CA ARG A 56 13.31 0.80 6.69
C ARG A 56 13.84 2.17 7.13
N LYS A 57 15.14 2.40 7.07
CA LYS A 57 15.76 3.68 7.48
C LYS A 57 15.54 4.80 6.47
N ALA A 58 15.32 4.45 5.20
CA ALA A 58 15.03 5.40 4.13
C ALA A 58 13.55 5.81 4.09
N ARG A 59 12.68 5.16 4.86
CA ARG A 59 11.27 5.56 4.95
C ARG A 59 11.16 6.86 5.74
N PRO A 60 10.35 7.84 5.27
CA PRO A 60 10.16 9.07 6.00
C PRO A 60 9.51 8.79 7.36
N THR A 61 9.89 9.60 8.35
CA THR A 61 9.16 9.67 9.61
C THR A 61 7.78 10.28 9.38
N PHE A 62 6.84 10.04 10.31
CA PHE A 62 5.51 10.64 10.24
C PHE A 62 5.55 12.18 10.16
N TYR A 63 6.51 12.79 10.86
CA TYR A 63 6.71 14.24 10.82
C TYR A 63 7.14 14.73 9.42
N GLN A 64 8.15 14.08 8.83
CA GLN A 64 8.62 14.40 7.47
C GLN A 64 7.49 14.20 6.45
N LEU A 65 6.76 13.08 6.54
CA LEU A 65 5.64 12.78 5.66
C LEU A 65 4.56 13.86 5.72
N ARG A 66 4.19 14.30 6.93
CA ARG A 66 3.18 15.36 7.12
C ARG A 66 3.63 16.69 6.52
N SER A 67 4.88 17.08 6.74
CA SER A 67 5.44 18.33 6.21
C SER A 67 5.48 18.30 4.67
N SER A 68 6.01 17.24 4.07
CA SER A 68 6.05 17.08 2.62
C SER A 68 4.65 17.04 1.99
N LEU A 69 3.69 16.36 2.64
CA LEU A 69 2.31 16.33 2.15
C LEU A 69 1.67 17.73 2.18
N SER A 70 1.91 18.51 3.24
CA SER A 70 1.39 19.88 3.35
C SER A 70 1.93 20.79 2.25
N GLU A 71 3.20 20.64 1.89
CA GLU A 71 3.83 21.39 0.80
C GLU A 71 3.26 20.97 -0.56
N VAL A 72 3.13 19.66 -0.81
CA VAL A 72 2.55 19.17 -2.06
C VAL A 72 1.10 19.66 -2.23
N LEU A 73 0.31 19.66 -1.15
CA LEU A 73 -1.07 20.15 -1.18
C LEU A 73 -1.15 21.66 -1.42
N SER A 74 -0.23 22.46 -0.86
CA SER A 74 -0.25 23.91 -1.11
C SER A 74 0.00 24.22 -2.59
N GLN A 75 0.88 23.47 -3.25
CA GLN A 75 1.16 23.61 -4.69
C GLN A 75 0.00 23.14 -5.57
N ILE A 76 -0.76 22.12 -5.16
CA ILE A 76 -1.95 21.65 -5.88
C ILE A 76 -3.13 22.63 -5.71
N SER A 77 -3.23 23.27 -4.54
CA SER A 77 -4.34 24.18 -4.21
C SER A 77 -4.15 25.62 -4.68
N ALA A 78 -2.96 25.99 -5.15
CA ALA A 78 -2.70 27.33 -5.67
C ALA A 78 -3.37 27.47 -7.06
N PRO A 79 -4.30 28.43 -7.24
CA PRO A 79 -4.75 28.78 -8.58
C PRO A 79 -3.56 29.40 -9.33
N GLY A 80 -3.18 28.79 -10.45
CA GLY A 80 -2.33 29.45 -11.45
C GLY A 80 -3.05 30.60 -12.12
#